data_AF-A0A7S0NX02-F1
#
_entry.id   AF-A0A7S0NX02-F1
#
_cell.length_a   1.000
_cell.length_b   1.000
_cell.length_c   1.000
_cell.angle_alpha   90.00
_cell.angle_beta   90.00
_cell.angle_gamma   90.00
#
_symmetry.space_group_name_H-M   'P 1'
#
loop_
_entity.id
_entity.type
_entity.pdbx_description
1 polymer ?
#
loop_
_entity_poly.entity_id
_entity_poly.type
_entity_poly.pdbx_seq_one_letter_code
_entity_poly.pdbx_strand_id
1 'polypeptide(L)'
;SDSKPPLLKVPKPAVAEEPAALAAFTPMVTSVDSGKPVETFWALLKDETADRTLEAFAQMEQVLLKLLRQALAPGDALAEKGFRCLRELRRASVQEEEPHAFNKLLRALKEEFALARAPFWAHLCSDAELRRGLISCDETDESGEDAVAAK
;
A
#
# COMPACT_ATOMS: atom_id res chain seq x y z
N SER A 1 -20.98 -67.96 8.78
CA SER A 1 -20.18 -66.73 8.84
C SER A 1 -21.11 -65.61 9.25
N ASP A 2 -21.34 -65.43 10.55
CA ASP A 2 -20.45 -64.78 11.52
C ASP A 2 -20.73 -63.26 11.59
N SER A 3 -21.16 -62.86 12.79
CA SER A 3 -21.12 -61.54 13.43
C SER A 3 -22.04 -60.39 12.98
N LYS A 4 -23.20 -60.34 13.67
CA LYS A 4 -23.78 -59.15 14.35
C LYS A 4 -22.73 -58.62 15.39
N PRO A 5 -22.76 -57.40 15.99
CA PRO A 5 -23.91 -56.50 16.10
C PRO A 5 -23.51 -54.97 16.17
N PRO A 6 -24.25 -54.04 16.83
CA PRO A 6 -24.70 -52.80 16.18
C PRO A 6 -24.51 -51.53 17.06
N LEU A 7 -25.23 -50.45 16.72
CA LEU A 7 -25.70 -49.35 17.58
C LEU A 7 -24.69 -48.31 18.09
N LEU A 8 -24.99 -47.05 17.77
CA LEU A 8 -25.14 -45.90 18.70
C LEU A 8 -25.63 -44.69 17.86
N LYS A 9 -26.94 -44.42 17.73
CA LYS A 9 -27.81 -43.56 18.56
C LYS A 9 -27.26 -42.14 18.84
N VAL A 10 -27.79 -41.18 18.04
CA VAL A 10 -28.24 -39.77 18.35
C VAL A 10 -27.24 -38.81 19.05
N PRO A 11 -27.40 -37.45 19.07
CA PRO A 11 -28.56 -36.60 18.72
C PRO A 11 -28.24 -35.33 17.88
N LYS A 12 -29.29 -34.61 17.48
CA LYS A 12 -29.27 -33.20 17.04
C LYS A 12 -29.49 -32.31 18.28
N PRO A 13 -28.73 -31.22 18.46
CA PRO A 13 -29.39 -29.95 18.75
C PRO A 13 -28.71 -28.74 18.08
N ALA A 14 -29.53 -27.70 17.87
CA ALA A 14 -29.13 -26.35 17.50
C ALA A 14 -28.62 -25.59 18.74
N VAL A 15 -27.54 -24.81 18.63
CA VAL A 15 -27.27 -23.63 19.48
C VAL A 15 -26.39 -22.64 18.69
N ALA A 16 -26.79 -21.38 18.70
CA ALA A 16 -26.08 -20.23 18.16
C ALA A 16 -24.84 -19.86 18.98
N GLU A 17 -23.79 -19.31 18.36
CA GLU A 17 -22.88 -18.32 18.95
C GLU A 17 -21.81 -17.90 17.91
N GLU A 18 -22.02 -16.75 17.26
CA GLU A 18 -20.93 -15.75 17.19
C GLU A 18 -20.95 -15.01 18.54
N PRO A 19 -19.84 -14.50 19.09
CA PRO A 19 -18.71 -13.93 18.35
C PRO A 19 -17.33 -14.26 18.97
N ALA A 20 -16.38 -14.71 18.17
CA ALA A 20 -14.98 -14.76 18.58
C ALA A 20 -14.13 -14.06 17.53
N ALA A 21 -13.90 -12.77 17.81
CA ALA A 21 -12.81 -12.00 17.25
C ALA A 21 -11.52 -12.83 17.34
N LEU A 22 -11.18 -13.49 16.25
CA LEU A 22 -9.80 -13.89 15.98
C LEU A 22 -9.06 -12.57 15.86
N ALA A 23 -8.44 -12.17 16.97
CA ALA A 23 -7.35 -11.22 16.98
C ALA A 23 -6.41 -11.65 15.85
N ALA A 24 -6.51 -10.92 14.74
CA ALA A 24 -5.54 -11.00 13.69
C ALA A 24 -4.22 -10.71 14.39
N PHE A 25 -3.38 -11.73 14.55
CA PHE A 25 -1.96 -11.53 14.77
C PHE A 25 -1.50 -10.82 13.50
N THR A 26 -1.67 -9.49 13.46
CA THR A 26 -0.97 -8.65 12.52
C THR A 26 0.49 -8.84 12.90
N PRO A 27 1.30 -9.55 12.08
CA PRO A 27 2.73 -9.57 12.36
C PRO A 27 3.14 -8.11 12.47
N MET A 28 3.75 -7.74 13.59
CA MET A 28 4.25 -6.39 13.81
C MET A 28 5.26 -6.14 12.70
N VAL A 29 4.80 -5.47 11.66
CA VAL A 29 5.61 -5.21 10.47
C VAL A 29 6.64 -4.18 10.91
N THR A 30 7.91 -4.54 10.87
CA THR A 30 9.01 -3.65 11.26
C THR A 30 9.76 -3.08 10.06
N SER A 31 9.54 -3.61 8.86
CA SER A 31 10.20 -3.11 7.65
C SER A 31 9.40 -3.41 6.37
N VAL A 32 9.49 -2.53 5.37
CA VAL A 32 8.86 -2.70 4.05
C VAL A 32 9.48 -3.89 3.31
N ASP A 33 8.71 -4.96 3.14
CA ASP A 33 9.16 -6.19 2.50
C ASP A 33 9.21 -6.03 0.98
N SER A 34 10.29 -6.49 0.34
CA SER A 34 10.46 -6.37 -1.12
C SER A 34 9.51 -7.30 -1.91
N GLY A 35 8.92 -8.31 -1.27
CA GLY A 35 7.89 -9.20 -1.83
C GLY A 35 6.52 -8.54 -1.91
N LYS A 36 6.11 -7.79 -0.88
CA LYS A 36 4.80 -7.10 -0.81
C LYS A 36 4.90 -5.65 -0.29
N PRO A 37 5.69 -4.77 -0.94
CA PRO A 37 6.07 -3.48 -0.37
C PRO A 37 4.88 -2.57 -0.05
N VAL A 38 3.84 -2.57 -0.90
CA VAL A 38 2.62 -1.78 -0.69
C VAL A 38 1.85 -2.25 0.56
N GLU A 39 1.62 -3.56 0.69
CA GLU A 39 0.87 -4.10 1.83
C GLU A 39 1.59 -3.82 3.15
N THR A 40 2.91 -3.99 3.13
CA THR A 40 3.78 -3.79 4.29
C THR A 40 3.90 -2.31 4.67
N PHE A 41 3.95 -1.41 3.69
CA PHE A 41 3.94 0.03 3.89
C PHE A 41 2.62 0.53 4.52
N TRP A 42 1.47 0.12 3.99
CA TRP A 42 0.18 0.48 4.58
C TRP A 42 -0.02 -0.12 5.98
N ALA A 43 0.54 -1.29 6.26
CA ALA A 43 0.52 -1.86 7.60
C ALA A 43 1.36 -1.03 8.60
N LEU A 44 2.50 -0.48 8.15
CA LEU A 44 3.32 0.43 8.96
C LEU A 44 2.62 1.76 9.23
N LEU A 45 1.92 2.32 8.25
CA LEU A 45 1.17 3.57 8.42
C LEU A 45 -0.03 3.41 9.37
N LYS A 46 -0.66 2.24 9.39
CA LYS A 46 -1.76 1.93 10.31
C LYS A 46 -1.30 1.63 11.74
N ASP A 47 -0.01 1.47 11.96
CA ASP A 47 0.56 1.22 13.29
C ASP A 47 0.72 2.56 14.03
N GLU A 48 -0.37 3.03 14.66
CA GLU A 48 -0.41 4.29 15.41
C GLU A 48 0.47 4.28 16.67
N THR A 49 1.01 3.12 17.02
CA THR A 49 1.81 2.90 18.24
C THR A 49 3.20 3.52 18.21
N ALA A 50 3.70 3.88 17.02
CA ALA A 50 4.94 4.63 16.88
C ALA A 50 4.85 5.54 15.65
N ASP A 51 5.34 6.78 15.77
CA ASP A 51 5.47 7.73 14.66
C ASP A 51 6.49 7.20 13.64
N ARG A 52 6.03 6.24 12.82
CA ARG A 52 6.81 5.50 11.83
C ARG A 52 6.49 5.95 10.43
N THR A 53 5.62 6.94 10.26
CA THR A 53 5.20 7.46 8.97
C THR A 53 6.43 7.86 8.14
N LEU A 54 7.27 8.76 8.65
CA LEU A 54 8.50 9.18 7.95
C LEU A 54 9.46 8.02 7.66
N GLU A 55 9.59 7.06 8.58
CA GLU A 55 10.44 5.89 8.37
C GLU A 55 9.87 4.97 7.28
N ALA A 56 8.55 4.75 7.26
CA ALA A 56 7.85 3.98 6.25
C ALA A 56 8.00 4.62 4.87
N PHE A 57 7.88 5.95 4.76
CA PHE A 57 8.14 6.70 3.53
C PHE A 57 9.57 6.50 3.03
N ALA A 58 10.56 6.61 3.92
CA ALA A 58 11.97 6.41 3.57
C ALA A 58 12.25 4.96 3.12
N GLN A 59 11.68 3.97 3.82
CA GLN A 59 11.85 2.56 3.43
C GLN A 59 11.19 2.25 2.09
N MET A 60 9.98 2.77 1.86
CA MET A 60 9.25 2.59 0.60
C MET A 60 9.98 3.28 -0.56
N GLU A 61 10.57 4.45 -0.35
CA GLU A 61 11.46 5.13 -1.29
C GLU A 61 12.66 4.24 -1.68
N GLN A 62 13.34 3.64 -0.71
CA GLN A 62 14.48 2.77 -1.03
C GLN A 62 14.06 1.53 -1.82
N VAL A 63 12.93 0.92 -1.46
CA VAL A 63 12.43 -0.27 -2.16
C VAL A 63 12.01 0.08 -3.58
N LEU A 64 11.28 1.18 -3.80
CA LEU A 64 10.86 1.57 -5.15
C LEU A 64 12.08 1.94 -6.03
N LEU A 65 13.06 2.67 -5.49
CA LEU A 65 14.27 3.00 -6.23
C LEU A 65 15.05 1.74 -6.61
N LYS A 66 15.17 0.78 -5.69
CA LYS A 66 15.81 -0.51 -5.97
C LYS A 66 15.08 -1.28 -7.07
N LEU A 67 13.76 -1.38 -6.99
CA LEU A 67 12.94 -2.06 -8.00
C LEU A 67 13.08 -1.41 -9.38
N LEU A 68 12.97 -0.08 -9.44
CA LEU A 68 13.14 0.66 -10.68
C LEU A 68 14.55 0.49 -11.24
N ARG A 69 15.60 0.62 -10.42
CA ARG A 69 17.00 0.44 -10.83
C ARG A 69 17.32 -0.98 -11.33
N GLN A 70 16.67 -2.00 -10.77
CA GLN A 70 16.82 -3.39 -11.21
C GLN A 70 16.02 -3.72 -12.48
N ALA A 71 14.90 -3.02 -12.71
CA ALA A 71 14.12 -3.21 -13.93
C ALA A 71 14.92 -2.77 -15.17
N LEU A 72 14.80 -3.51 -16.26
CA LEU A 72 15.50 -3.20 -17.52
C LEU A 72 14.65 -2.28 -18.40
N ALA A 73 13.34 -2.50 -18.42
CA ALA A 73 12.36 -1.74 -19.18
C ALA A 73 11.19 -1.26 -18.29
N PRO A 74 10.48 -0.18 -18.67
CA PRO A 74 9.32 0.30 -17.91
C PRO A 74 8.15 -0.70 -17.87
N GLY A 75 8.11 -1.67 -18.79
CA GLY A 75 7.13 -2.75 -18.81
C GLY A 75 7.56 -4.02 -18.06
N ASP A 76 8.71 -4.02 -17.37
CA ASP A 76 9.11 -5.16 -16.53
C ASP A 76 8.21 -5.25 -15.29
N ALA A 77 7.98 -6.48 -14.81
CA ALA A 77 7.23 -6.71 -13.57
C ALA A 77 7.84 -5.97 -12.36
N LEU A 78 9.17 -5.79 -12.34
CA LEU A 78 9.85 -4.99 -11.32
C LEU A 78 9.56 -3.49 -11.46
N ALA A 79 9.50 -2.97 -12.69
CA ALA A 79 9.16 -1.59 -12.95
C ALA A 79 7.71 -1.31 -12.57
N GLU A 80 6.78 -2.16 -12.99
CA GLU A 80 5.36 -2.08 -12.62
C GLU A 80 5.17 -2.08 -11.11
N LYS A 81 5.91 -2.93 -10.40
CA LYS A 81 5.90 -2.95 -8.94
C LYS A 81 6.42 -1.65 -8.34
N GLY A 82 7.50 -1.09 -8.89
CA GLY A 82 8.04 0.21 -8.48
C GLY A 82 7.05 1.35 -8.72
N PHE A 83 6.42 1.40 -9.89
CA PHE A 83 5.39 2.39 -10.21
C PHE A 83 4.16 2.25 -9.32
N ARG A 84 3.76 1.01 -8.99
CA ARG A 84 2.69 0.75 -8.02
C ARG A 84 3.05 1.28 -6.63
N CYS A 85 4.29 1.08 -6.18
CA CYS A 85 4.75 1.66 -4.92
C CYS A 85 4.69 3.18 -4.94
N LEU A 86 5.07 3.81 -6.05
CA LEU A 86 5.04 5.27 -6.20
C LEU A 86 3.60 5.82 -6.19
N ARG A 87 2.63 5.14 -6.79
CA ARG A 87 1.20 5.50 -6.77
C ARG A 87 0.66 5.46 -5.34
N GLU A 88 1.00 4.42 -4.60
CA GLU A 88 0.55 4.24 -3.22
C GLU A 88 1.26 5.22 -2.27
N LEU A 89 2.53 5.53 -2.52
CA LEU A 89 3.25 6.57 -1.78
C LEU A 89 2.65 7.96 -2.02
N ARG A 90 2.20 8.26 -3.25
CA ARG A 90 1.43 9.49 -3.52
C ARG A 90 0.15 9.56 -2.69
N ARG A 91 -0.61 8.45 -2.65
CA ARG A 91 -1.88 8.36 -1.90
C ARG A 91 -1.64 8.54 -0.40
N ALA A 92 -0.65 7.84 0.15
CA ALA A 92 -0.27 7.99 1.54
C ALA A 92 0.21 9.41 1.86
N SER A 93 0.97 10.07 0.97
CA SER A 93 1.40 11.46 1.19
C SER A 93 0.24 12.45 1.22
N VAL A 94 -0.86 12.15 0.53
CA VAL A 94 -2.09 12.94 0.64
C VAL A 94 -2.78 12.65 1.97
N GLN A 95 -2.95 11.37 2.30
CA GLN A 95 -3.68 10.92 3.49
C GLN A 95 -3.02 11.33 4.81
N GLU A 96 -1.68 11.24 4.88
CA GLU A 96 -0.90 11.58 6.06
C GLU A 96 -0.48 13.06 6.08
N GLU A 97 -1.03 13.89 5.18
CA GLU A 97 -0.71 15.31 5.04
C GLU A 97 0.80 15.60 4.88
N GLU A 98 1.53 14.66 4.26
CA GLU A 98 2.97 14.71 4.01
C GLU A 98 3.31 14.88 2.51
N PRO A 99 2.84 15.96 1.84
CA PRO A 99 3.09 16.19 0.42
C PRO A 99 4.56 16.52 0.14
N HIS A 100 5.28 17.03 1.14
CA HIS A 100 6.70 17.36 1.04
C HIS A 100 7.56 16.12 0.79
N ALA A 101 7.26 15.00 1.45
CA ALA A 101 7.98 13.74 1.27
C ALA A 101 7.89 13.22 -0.17
N PHE A 102 6.68 13.14 -0.72
CA PHE A 102 6.46 12.71 -2.11
C PHE A 102 7.05 13.71 -3.12
N ASN A 103 6.88 15.02 -2.91
CA ASN A 103 7.39 16.03 -3.82
C ASN A 103 8.91 16.03 -3.91
N LYS A 104 9.60 15.77 -2.79
CA LYS A 104 11.06 15.60 -2.74
C LYS A 104 11.48 14.36 -3.53
N LEU A 105 10.83 13.23 -3.31
CA LEU A 105 11.09 11.99 -4.03
C LEU A 105 10.87 12.16 -5.54
N LEU A 106 9.76 12.77 -5.97
CA LEU A 106 9.44 12.94 -7.38
C LEU A 106 10.48 13.81 -8.10
N ARG A 107 11.02 14.83 -7.42
CA ARG A 107 12.14 15.64 -7.94
C ARG A 107 13.40 14.80 -8.09
N ALA A 108 13.76 14.00 -7.09
CA ALA A 108 14.91 13.11 -7.16
C ALA A 108 14.77 12.08 -8.30
N LEU A 109 13.58 11.50 -8.47
CA LEU A 109 13.26 10.62 -9.60
C LEU A 109 13.38 11.35 -10.94
N LYS A 110 12.93 12.60 -11.03
CA LYS A 110 13.09 13.40 -12.25
C LYS A 110 14.56 13.60 -12.57
N GLU A 111 15.38 13.96 -11.60
CA GLU A 111 16.81 14.20 -11.80
C GLU A 111 17.55 12.92 -12.22
N GLU A 112 17.24 11.78 -11.59
CA GLU A 112 17.88 10.50 -11.89
C GLU A 112 17.38 9.89 -13.22
N PHE A 113 16.06 9.90 -13.46
CA PHE A 113 15.46 9.16 -14.58
C PHE A 113 15.20 10.01 -15.82
N ALA A 114 15.00 11.32 -15.74
CA ALA A 114 14.69 12.12 -16.94
C ALA A 114 15.85 12.16 -17.93
N LEU A 115 17.10 12.13 -17.45
CA LEU A 115 18.30 12.15 -18.29
C LEU A 115 18.82 10.74 -18.61
N ALA A 116 19.01 9.89 -17.59
CA ALA A 116 19.65 8.59 -17.77
C ALA A 116 18.66 7.50 -18.21
N ARG A 117 17.37 7.66 -17.93
CA ARG A 117 16.33 6.63 -18.14
C ARG A 117 15.04 7.22 -18.70
N ALA A 118 15.17 8.04 -19.73
CA ALA A 118 14.07 8.68 -20.44
C ALA A 118 12.82 7.79 -20.69
N PRO A 119 12.92 6.50 -21.09
CA PRO A 119 11.73 5.67 -21.26
C PRO A 119 10.96 5.40 -19.96
N PHE A 120 11.64 5.31 -18.81
CA PHE A 120 10.99 5.18 -17.50
C PHE A 120 10.28 6.48 -17.12
N TRP A 121 10.93 7.62 -17.35
CA TRP A 121 10.33 8.93 -17.10
C TRP A 121 9.10 9.18 -17.99
N ALA A 122 9.18 8.84 -19.28
CA ALA A 122 8.06 8.94 -20.20
C ALA A 122 6.87 8.06 -19.78
N HIS A 123 7.15 6.85 -19.29
CA HIS A 123 6.11 5.96 -18.75
C HIS A 123 5.45 6.57 -17.51
N LEU A 124 6.24 7.11 -16.59
CA LEU A 124 5.74 7.79 -15.40
C LEU A 124 4.86 9.01 -15.75
N CYS A 125 5.24 9.81 -16.74
CA CYS A 125 4.42 10.92 -17.24
C CYS A 125 3.15 10.47 -17.98
N SER A 126 3.10 9.22 -18.44
CA SER A 126 1.95 8.65 -19.14
C SER A 126 0.94 8.00 -18.18
N ASP A 127 1.37 7.64 -16.97
CA ASP A 127 0.52 7.04 -15.94
C ASP A 127 -0.51 8.06 -15.41
N ALA A 128 -1.79 7.71 -15.44
CA ALA A 128 -2.87 8.64 -15.12
C ALA A 128 -2.87 9.13 -13.65
N GLU A 129 -2.37 8.31 -12.72
CA GLU A 129 -2.31 8.67 -11.29
C GLU A 129 -1.06 9.50 -10.96
N LEU A 130 0.05 9.27 -11.69
CA LEU A 130 1.32 9.95 -11.46
C LEU A 130 1.53 11.19 -12.35
N ARG A 131 0.82 11.29 -13.48
CA ARG A 131 0.88 12.44 -14.40
C ARG A 131 0.50 13.76 -13.75
N ARG A 132 -0.30 13.74 -12.67
CA ARG A 132 -0.62 14.93 -11.87
C ARG A 132 0.63 15.61 -11.33
N GLY A 133 1.74 14.87 -11.19
CA GLY A 133 3.03 15.42 -10.81
C GLY A 133 3.07 15.70 -9.30
N LEU A 134 3.58 16.89 -8.93
CA LEU A 134 3.71 17.29 -7.54
C LEU A 134 2.32 17.38 -6.87
N ILE A 135 2.23 16.94 -5.63
CA ILE A 135 1.03 17.12 -4.80
C ILE A 135 0.95 18.60 -4.44
N SER A 136 -0.14 19.26 -4.82
CA SER A 136 -0.45 20.64 -4.45
C SER A 136 -1.15 20.68 -3.09
N CYS A 137 -1.05 21.80 -2.36
CA CYS A 137 -1.71 21.98 -1.06
C CYS A 137 -3.24 21.85 -1.12
N ASP A 138 -3.83 22.02 -2.31
CA ASP A 138 -5.26 21.84 -2.59
C ASP A 138 -5.69 20.35 -2.57
N GLU A 139 -4.73 19.42 -2.77
CA GLU A 139 -5.02 17.98 -2.77
C GLU A 139 -4.95 17.35 -1.37
N THR A 140 -4.33 18.03 -0.40
CA THR A 140 -4.25 17.59 1.02
C THR A 140 -5.44 18.09 1.85
N ASP A 141 -6.15 19.10 1.36
CA ASP A 141 -7.42 19.55 1.93
C ASP A 141 -8.51 18.59 1.42
N GLU A 142 -8.61 17.38 1.98
CA GLU A 142 -9.90 16.69 1.97
C GLU A 142 -10.84 17.53 2.84
N SER A 143 -11.38 18.57 2.22
CA SER A 143 -12.41 19.43 2.77
C SER A 143 -13.53 18.52 3.24
N GLY A 144 -13.65 18.40 4.56
CA GLY A 144 -14.79 17.76 5.20
C GLY A 144 -16.05 18.50 4.85
N GLU A 145 -16.69 18.11 3.74
CA GLU A 145 -18.03 18.55 3.40
C GLU A 145 -19.05 17.62 4.04
N ASP A 146 -19.10 17.61 5.38
CA ASP A 146 -20.38 17.42 6.07
C ASP A 146 -21.07 18.79 6.09
N ALA A 147 -21.94 19.04 5.11
CA ALA A 147 -22.91 20.11 5.17
C ALA A 147 -24.11 19.81 4.26
N VAL A 148 -25.09 19.13 4.85
CA VAL A 148 -26.53 19.39 4.72
C VAL A 148 -26.93 20.44 3.66
N ALA A 149 -27.63 20.00 2.61
CA ALA A 149 -28.47 20.89 1.82
C ALA A 149 -29.82 20.22 1.54
N ALA A 150 -30.79 20.63 2.35
CA ALA A 150 -32.20 20.35 2.22
C ALA A 150 -32.76 20.77 0.85
N LYS A 151 -33.66 19.94 0.30
CA LYS A 151 -34.93 20.40 -0.26
C LYS A 151 -35.92 19.26 -0.44
#